data_AF-A0A947YPJ4-F1
#
_entry.id   AF-A0A947YPJ4-F1
#
_cell.length_a   1.000
_cell.length_b   1.000
_cell.length_c   1.000
_cell.angle_alpha   90.00
_cell.angle_beta   90.00
_cell.angle_gamma   90.00
#
_symmetry.space_group_name_H-M   'P 1'
#
loop_
_entity.id
_entity.type
_entity.pdbx_description
1 polymer ?
#
loop_
_entity_poly.entity_id
_entity_poly.type
_entity_poly.pdbx_seq_one_letter_code
_entity_poly.pdbx_strand_id
1 'polypeptide(L)'
;MVVCLADDVTPHACLTPVFPAHTYSDFLVYYGHMISTHPPASLQGSLWSVKVQQLDIQKDKWYIIHQLLNYGTIKELQWLFATYSKKEIVATFVEQPAKMYFKQTYVFVKNYLLSLSQIDLDTDAYVTSISGPVRQRTASSIS
;
A
#
# COMPACT_ATOMS: atom_id res chain seq x y z
N MET A 1 -27.00 -3.27 -19.97
CA MET A 1 -27.61 -2.42 -21.01
C MET A 1 -26.52 -2.09 -22.01
N VAL A 2 -26.45 -2.85 -23.10
CA VAL A 2 -25.58 -2.57 -24.26
C VAL A 2 -26.54 -2.23 -25.39
N VAL A 3 -26.39 -1.05 -25.96
CA VAL A 3 -27.21 -0.60 -27.09
C VAL A 3 -26.55 -1.15 -28.35
N CYS A 4 -27.23 -2.08 -29.02
CA CYS A 4 -26.91 -2.47 -30.39
C CYS A 4 -27.61 -1.48 -31.32
N LEU A 5 -26.86 -0.72 -32.12
CA LEU A 5 -27.40 -0.10 -33.33
C LEU A 5 -27.21 -1.10 -34.46
N ALA A 6 -28.34 -1.57 -34.98
CA ALA A 6 -28.43 -2.39 -36.18
C ALA A 6 -28.50 -1.45 -37.38
N ASP A 7 -27.62 -1.64 -38.37
CA ASP A 7 -27.89 -1.30 -39.76
C ASP A 7 -27.36 -2.44 -40.64
N ASP A 8 -28.14 -2.71 -41.67
CA ASP A 8 -28.34 -3.96 -42.42
C ASP A 8 -27.53 -3.96 -43.73
N VAL A 9 -26.71 -4.99 -44.02
CA VAL A 9 -26.35 -5.55 -45.36
C VAL A 9 -25.58 -6.88 -45.17
N THR A 10 -26.13 -8.00 -45.68
CA THR A 10 -25.65 -9.40 -45.69
C THR A 10 -24.29 -9.67 -46.39
N PRO A 11 -23.73 -10.90 -46.44
CA PRO A 11 -23.49 -11.91 -45.41
C PRO A 11 -22.00 -12.32 -45.42
N HIS A 12 -21.22 -11.93 -44.43
CA HIS A 12 -19.87 -12.47 -44.27
C HIS A 12 -19.79 -13.17 -42.94
N ALA A 13 -19.48 -14.47 -43.04
CA ALA A 13 -19.15 -15.40 -41.98
C ALA A 13 -18.84 -14.69 -40.66
N CYS A 14 -19.82 -14.71 -39.75
CA CYS A 14 -19.58 -14.34 -38.37
C CYS A 14 -18.67 -15.44 -37.80
N LEU A 15 -17.36 -15.23 -37.90
CA LEU A 15 -16.39 -15.95 -37.10
C LEU A 15 -16.69 -15.57 -35.67
N THR A 16 -17.60 -16.30 -35.03
CA THR A 16 -17.69 -16.30 -33.58
C THR A 16 -16.31 -16.74 -33.10
N PRO A 17 -15.58 -15.95 -32.31
CA PRO A 17 -14.47 -16.52 -31.57
C PRO A 17 -15.04 -17.67 -30.74
N VAL A 18 -14.63 -18.89 -31.07
CA VAL A 18 -14.82 -20.06 -30.21
C VAL A 18 -13.93 -19.78 -29.02
N PHE A 19 -14.45 -19.02 -28.06
CA PHE A 19 -13.84 -18.90 -26.76
C PHE A 19 -13.89 -20.29 -26.14
N PRO A 20 -12.74 -20.93 -25.88
CA PRO A 20 -12.78 -22.22 -25.21
C PRO A 20 -13.43 -21.98 -23.85
N ALA A 21 -14.33 -22.88 -23.45
CA ALA A 21 -14.93 -22.89 -22.13
C ALA A 21 -13.83 -23.21 -21.11
N HIS A 22 -12.99 -22.22 -20.81
CA HIS A 22 -12.03 -22.29 -19.73
C HIS A 22 -12.80 -22.18 -18.44
N THR A 23 -12.65 -23.18 -17.59
CA THR A 23 -13.20 -23.13 -16.24
C THR A 23 -12.55 -21.96 -15.50
N TYR A 24 -13.32 -21.28 -14.66
CA TYR A 24 -12.83 -20.14 -13.85
C TYR A 24 -11.57 -20.50 -13.04
N SER A 25 -11.41 -21.77 -12.68
CA SER A 25 -10.20 -22.32 -12.06
C SER A 25 -8.95 -22.22 -12.94
N ASP A 26 -9.05 -22.43 -14.26
CA ASP A 26 -7.89 -22.33 -15.17
C ASP A 26 -7.43 -20.88 -15.35
N PHE A 27 -8.38 -19.93 -15.30
CA PHE A 27 -8.09 -18.49 -15.33
C PHE A 27 -7.34 -18.05 -14.06
N LEU A 28 -7.71 -18.58 -12.88
CA LEU A 28 -7.03 -18.25 -11.62
C LEU A 28 -5.62 -18.85 -11.51
N VAL A 29 -5.37 -20.04 -12.10
CA VAL A 29 -4.04 -20.66 -12.10
C VAL A 29 -3.07 -19.90 -13.02
N TYR A 30 -3.55 -19.36 -14.15
CA TYR A 30 -2.73 -18.55 -15.06
C TYR A 30 -2.30 -17.20 -14.46
N TYR A 31 -3.19 -16.52 -13.74
CA TYR A 31 -2.83 -15.27 -13.01
C TYR A 31 -2.13 -15.51 -11.66
N GLY A 32 -2.23 -16.73 -11.10
CA GLY A 32 -1.59 -17.09 -9.83
C GLY A 32 -0.08 -17.32 -9.91
N HIS A 33 0.50 -17.45 -11.10
CA HIS A 33 1.92 -17.79 -11.27
C HIS A 33 2.86 -16.59 -11.55
N MET A 34 2.32 -15.38 -11.73
CA MET A 34 3.08 -14.17 -12.11
C MET A 34 2.97 -13.01 -11.10
N ILE A 35 2.57 -13.30 -9.86
CA ILE A 35 2.65 -12.31 -8.78
C ILE A 35 3.78 -12.78 -7.89
N SER A 36 4.94 -12.11 -7.98
CA SER A 36 5.94 -12.23 -6.93
C SER A 36 5.22 -11.93 -5.62
N THR A 37 5.02 -12.95 -4.78
CA THR A 37 4.30 -12.78 -3.52
C THR A 37 5.09 -11.90 -2.59
N HIS A 38 6.42 -11.87 -2.75
CA HIS A 38 7.32 -11.10 -1.91
C HIS A 38 7.92 -9.89 -2.65
N PRO A 39 8.28 -8.82 -1.91
CA PRO A 39 8.99 -7.68 -2.48
C PRO A 39 10.37 -8.09 -3.05
N PRO A 40 11.00 -7.26 -3.91
CA PRO A 40 12.36 -7.52 -4.39
C PRO A 40 13.39 -7.37 -3.25
N ALA A 41 14.47 -8.17 -3.32
CA ALA A 41 15.54 -8.18 -2.31
C ALA A 41 16.24 -6.82 -2.13
N SER A 42 16.16 -5.93 -3.13
CA SER A 42 16.67 -4.56 -3.04
C SER A 42 16.04 -3.75 -1.92
N LEU A 43 14.81 -4.09 -1.49
CA LEU A 43 14.09 -3.41 -0.41
C LEU A 43 14.49 -3.90 0.99
N GLN A 44 15.38 -4.89 1.09
CA GLN A 44 15.76 -5.47 2.39
C GLN A 44 16.38 -4.43 3.33
N GLY A 45 17.01 -3.39 2.79
CA GLY A 45 17.58 -2.28 3.58
C GLY A 45 16.50 -1.49 4.33
N SER A 46 15.38 -1.19 3.68
CA SER A 46 14.26 -0.47 4.30
C SER A 46 13.32 -1.40 5.09
N LEU A 47 13.14 -2.64 4.62
CA LEU A 47 12.34 -3.70 5.26
C LEU A 47 13.19 -4.55 6.22
N TRP A 48 14.08 -3.92 7.00
CA TRP A 48 15.10 -4.61 7.80
C TRP A 48 14.57 -5.46 8.95
N SER A 49 13.30 -5.29 9.34
CA SER A 49 12.73 -6.01 10.49
C SER A 49 12.30 -7.44 10.15
N VAL A 50 12.04 -7.74 8.88
CA VAL A 50 11.59 -9.06 8.40
C VAL A 50 12.35 -9.42 7.13
N LYS A 51 12.64 -10.70 6.92
CA LYS A 51 13.24 -11.15 5.67
C LYS A 51 12.25 -10.92 4.53
N VAL A 52 12.69 -10.25 3.47
CA VAL A 52 11.82 -9.88 2.35
C VAL A 52 11.11 -11.09 1.75
N GLN A 53 11.77 -12.26 1.69
CA GLN A 53 11.19 -13.50 1.15
C GLN A 53 10.02 -14.06 1.97
N GLN A 54 9.86 -13.62 3.22
CA GLN A 54 8.77 -14.03 4.11
C GLN A 54 7.58 -13.05 4.07
N LEU A 55 7.77 -11.88 3.46
CA LEU A 55 6.73 -10.87 3.33
C LEU A 55 5.83 -11.19 2.14
N ASP A 56 4.55 -10.91 2.31
CA ASP A 56 3.55 -10.97 1.26
C ASP A 56 3.12 -9.53 0.89
N ILE A 57 3.28 -9.15 -0.38
CA ILE A 57 2.99 -7.80 -0.89
C ILE A 57 1.54 -7.40 -0.58
N GLN A 58 0.59 -8.33 -0.62
CA GLN A 58 -0.81 -7.99 -0.36
C GLN A 58 -1.18 -8.08 1.12
N LYS A 59 -0.72 -9.12 1.82
CA LYS A 59 -1.07 -9.32 3.24
C LYS A 59 -0.33 -8.35 4.16
N ASP A 60 0.95 -8.10 3.89
CA ASP A 60 1.81 -7.24 4.71
C ASP A 60 1.89 -5.81 4.16
N LYS A 61 0.93 -5.44 3.30
CA LYS A 61 0.83 -4.13 2.64
C LYS A 61 0.97 -2.96 3.63
N TRP A 62 0.30 -3.05 4.78
CA TRP A 62 0.37 -2.04 5.84
C TRP A 62 1.82 -1.76 6.27
N TYR A 63 2.55 -2.83 6.62
CA TYR A 63 3.94 -2.74 7.04
C TYR A 63 4.81 -2.17 5.91
N ILE A 64 4.70 -2.72 4.71
CA ILE A 64 5.51 -2.31 3.56
C ILE A 64 5.30 -0.82 3.24
N ILE A 65 4.06 -0.36 3.19
CA ILE A 65 3.73 1.04 2.91
C ILE A 65 4.32 1.95 3.98
N HIS A 66 4.05 1.71 5.27
CA HIS A 66 4.53 2.60 6.32
C HIS A 66 6.05 2.61 6.43
N GLN A 67 6.69 1.45 6.27
CA GLN A 67 8.14 1.33 6.33
C GLN A 67 8.82 2.10 5.19
N LEU A 68 8.33 1.96 3.94
CA LEU A 68 8.89 2.66 2.78
C LEU A 68 8.57 4.15 2.80
N LEU A 69 7.40 4.57 3.26
CA LEU A 69 7.08 6.00 3.41
C LEU A 69 7.98 6.68 4.45
N ASN A 70 8.42 5.96 5.49
CA ASN A 70 9.22 6.54 6.56
C ASN A 70 10.72 6.52 6.27
N TYR A 71 11.23 5.43 5.69
CA TYR A 71 12.68 5.18 5.53
C TYR A 71 13.13 4.97 4.08
N GLY A 72 12.20 4.85 3.14
CA GLY A 72 12.49 4.48 1.76
C GLY A 72 13.30 5.53 1.02
N THR A 73 14.25 5.06 0.21
CA THR A 73 14.95 5.91 -0.77
C THR A 73 14.04 6.23 -1.95
N ILE A 74 14.43 7.20 -2.80
CA ILE A 74 13.65 7.58 -3.99
C ILE A 74 13.34 6.37 -4.89
N LYS A 75 14.29 5.46 -5.08
CA LYS A 75 14.09 4.26 -5.91
C LYS A 75 13.05 3.31 -5.30
N GLU A 76 13.04 3.19 -3.98
CA GLU A 76 12.11 2.31 -3.26
C GLU A 76 10.71 2.92 -3.20
N LEU A 77 10.62 4.25 -3.07
CA LEU A 77 9.36 4.98 -3.20
C LEU A 77 8.78 4.85 -4.62
N GLN A 78 9.61 4.93 -5.67
CA GLN A 78 9.19 4.67 -7.04
C GLN A 78 8.60 3.26 -7.18
N TRP A 79 9.25 2.25 -6.58
CA TRP A 79 8.71 0.89 -6.54
C TRP A 79 7.37 0.82 -5.79
N LEU A 80 7.25 1.52 -4.64
CA LEU A 80 6.02 1.57 -3.85
C LEU A 80 4.84 2.10 -4.68
N PHE A 81 5.03 3.23 -5.38
CA PHE A 81 3.99 3.85 -6.21
C PHE A 81 3.72 3.10 -7.53
N ALA A 82 4.65 2.24 -7.97
CA ALA A 82 4.43 1.33 -9.09
C ALA A 82 3.67 0.07 -8.66
N THR A 83 3.84 -0.37 -7.42
CA THR A 83 3.27 -1.62 -6.88
C THR A 83 1.86 -1.43 -6.34
N TYR A 84 1.61 -0.33 -5.62
CA TYR A 84 0.30 0.00 -5.08
C TYR A 84 -0.23 1.27 -5.73
N SER A 85 -1.54 1.31 -5.97
CA SER A 85 -2.15 2.54 -6.45
C SER A 85 -2.06 3.64 -5.38
N LYS A 86 -1.97 4.90 -5.80
CA LYS A 86 -1.96 6.04 -4.86
C LYS A 86 -3.17 6.01 -3.92
N LYS A 87 -4.33 5.55 -4.39
CA LYS A 87 -5.55 5.42 -3.59
C LYS A 87 -5.36 4.40 -2.47
N GLU A 88 -4.79 3.24 -2.75
CA GLU A 88 -4.52 2.22 -1.73
C GLU A 88 -3.49 2.68 -0.70
N ILE A 89 -2.46 3.40 -1.15
CA ILE A 89 -1.45 3.98 -0.25
C ILE A 89 -2.11 4.98 0.70
N VAL A 90 -2.92 5.90 0.17
CA VAL A 90 -3.65 6.88 0.97
C VAL A 90 -4.64 6.21 1.92
N ALA A 91 -5.42 5.25 1.44
CA ALA A 91 -6.38 4.51 2.27
C ALA A 91 -5.67 3.81 3.42
N THR A 92 -4.58 3.07 3.14
CA THR A 92 -3.79 2.40 4.18
C THR A 92 -3.22 3.41 5.18
N PHE A 93 -2.67 4.53 4.69
CA PHE A 93 -2.09 5.57 5.54
C PHE A 93 -3.11 6.22 6.48
N VAL A 94 -4.35 6.44 6.02
CA VAL A 94 -5.40 7.10 6.80
C VAL A 94 -6.17 6.13 7.70
N GLU A 95 -6.56 4.96 7.17
CA GLU A 95 -7.39 3.99 7.88
C GLU A 95 -6.61 3.20 8.93
N GLN A 96 -5.30 3.03 8.72
CA GLN A 96 -4.44 2.21 9.58
C GLN A 96 -3.19 3.00 9.99
N PRO A 97 -3.30 4.02 10.86
CA PRO A 97 -2.16 4.85 11.25
C PRO A 97 -1.07 4.03 11.95
N ALA A 98 0.19 4.34 11.66
CA ALA A 98 1.35 3.70 12.27
C ALA A 98 2.15 4.69 13.11
N LYS A 99 2.22 4.45 14.43
CA LYS A 99 2.95 5.31 15.38
C LYS A 99 4.45 5.05 15.35
N MET A 100 5.09 5.43 14.26
CA MET A 100 6.53 5.19 14.00
C MET A 100 7.22 6.31 13.24
N TYR A 101 6.49 7.37 12.88
CA TYR A 101 7.05 8.47 12.08
C TYR A 101 7.79 9.47 12.94
N PHE A 102 8.88 10.01 12.38
CA PHE A 102 9.40 11.28 12.85
C PHE A 102 8.48 12.41 12.40
N LYS A 103 8.33 13.45 13.23
CA LYS A 103 7.43 14.59 12.94
C LYS A 103 7.68 15.20 11.56
N GLN A 104 8.94 15.37 11.19
CA GLN A 104 9.34 15.95 9.90
C GLN A 104 8.95 15.03 8.72
N THR A 105 9.23 13.73 8.85
CA THR A 105 8.87 12.73 7.83
C THR A 105 7.36 12.61 7.67
N TYR A 106 6.61 12.61 8.77
CA TYR A 106 5.14 12.62 8.73
C TYR A 106 4.60 13.82 7.93
N VAL A 107 5.09 15.04 8.23
CA VAL A 107 4.68 16.25 7.51
C VAL A 107 5.05 16.17 6.03
N PHE A 108 6.25 15.66 5.72
CA PHE A 108 6.70 15.48 4.34
C PHE A 108 5.79 14.51 3.57
N VAL A 109 5.55 13.33 4.14
CA VAL A 109 4.71 12.28 3.55
C VAL A 109 3.28 12.78 3.38
N LYS A 110 2.67 13.33 4.42
CA LYS A 110 1.28 13.83 4.39
C LYS A 110 1.11 14.91 3.32
N ASN A 111 1.94 15.96 3.37
CA ASN A 111 1.69 17.17 2.57
C ASN A 111 2.21 17.07 1.15
N TYR A 112 3.39 16.48 0.94
CA TYR A 112 4.05 16.48 -0.36
C TYR A 112 3.86 15.17 -1.11
N LEU A 113 4.05 14.04 -0.42
CA LEU A 113 4.04 12.73 -1.08
C LEU A 113 2.61 12.25 -1.36
N LEU A 114 1.71 12.41 -0.39
CA LEU A 114 0.31 11.97 -0.49
C LEU A 114 -0.66 13.10 -0.83
N SER A 115 -0.22 14.36 -0.73
CA SER A 115 -1.02 15.56 -1.03
C SER A 115 -2.28 15.71 -0.15
N LEU A 116 -2.19 15.31 1.12
CA LEU A 116 -3.29 15.31 2.11
C LEU A 116 -3.27 16.56 2.99
N SER A 117 -2.77 17.69 2.48
CA SER A 117 -2.62 18.94 3.25
C SER A 117 -3.94 19.54 3.72
N GLN A 118 -5.04 19.23 3.01
CA GLN A 118 -6.40 19.71 3.33
C GLN A 118 -7.13 18.82 4.35
N ILE A 119 -6.56 17.66 4.69
CA ILE A 119 -7.20 16.69 5.59
C ILE A 119 -6.60 16.85 6.97
N ASP A 120 -7.44 17.03 7.98
CA ASP A 120 -7.01 16.98 9.36
C ASP A 120 -6.84 15.53 9.81
N LEU A 121 -5.64 15.19 10.29
CA LEU A 121 -5.27 13.85 10.72
C LEU A 121 -4.63 13.97 12.09
N ASP A 122 -5.06 13.13 13.02
CA ASP A 122 -4.49 13.07 14.36
C ASP A 122 -3.00 12.74 14.30
N THR A 123 -2.16 13.73 14.58
CA THR A 123 -0.71 13.60 14.48
C THR A 123 -0.15 12.64 15.54
N ASP A 124 -0.83 12.50 16.68
CA ASP A 124 -0.38 11.65 17.78
C ASP A 124 -0.54 10.15 17.48
N ALA A 125 -1.37 9.81 16.49
CA ALA A 125 -1.50 8.47 15.95
C ALA A 125 -0.29 8.04 15.09
N TYR A 126 0.50 9.00 14.57
CA TYR A 126 1.63 8.71 13.67
C TYR A 126 3.00 8.99 14.29
N VAL A 127 3.12 10.05 15.08
CA VAL A 127 4.42 10.54 15.54
C VAL A 127 4.81 9.92 16.87
N THR A 128 6.01 9.36 16.94
CA THR A 128 6.60 8.91 18.21
C THR A 128 7.17 10.11 18.96
N SER A 129 6.64 10.43 20.14
CA SER A 129 7.28 11.38 21.03
C SER A 129 8.48 10.71 21.69
N ILE A 130 9.68 11.25 21.47
CA ILE A 130 10.90 10.79 22.16
C ILE A 130 10.74 10.99 23.68
N SER A 131 9.98 12.02 24.07
CA SER A 131 9.51 12.22 25.43
C SER A 131 8.23 11.41 25.65
N GLY A 132 8.33 10.29 26.34
CA GLY A 132 7.14 9.67 26.95
C GLY A 132 6.42 10.65 27.88
N PRO A 133 5.23 10.31 28.40
CA PRO A 133 4.59 11.15 29.40
C PRO A 133 5.57 11.38 30.55
N VAL A 134 5.83 12.65 30.88
CA VAL A 134 6.68 13.03 32.02
C VAL A 134 5.97 12.50 33.26
N ARG A 135 6.43 11.35 33.77
CA ARG A 135 5.97 10.85 35.06
C ARG A 135 6.47 11.82 36.12
N GLN A 136 5.59 12.68 36.62
CA GLN A 136 5.90 13.43 37.83
C GLN A 136 6.22 12.41 38.91
N ARG A 137 7.45 12.44 39.41
CA ARG A 137 7.87 11.57 40.50
C ARG A 137 7.02 11.99 41.69
N THR A 138 6.06 11.15 42.09
CA THR A 138 5.32 11.36 43.33
C THR A 138 6.35 11.40 44.44
N ALA A 139 6.59 12.58 45.01
CA ALA A 139 7.44 12.69 46.17
C ALA A 139 6.71 11.95 47.29
N SER A 140 7.15 10.73 47.61
CA SER A 140 6.69 10.03 48.79
C SER A 140 6.96 10.95 49.98
N SER A 141 5.89 11.54 50.53
CA SER A 141 5.95 12.28 51.77
C SER A 141 6.40 11.30 52.84
N ILE A 142 7.69 11.35 53.20
CA ILE A 142 8.23 10.61 54.34
C ILE A 142 7.69 11.35 55.57
N SER A 143 6.62 10.81 56.16
CA SER A 143 6.08 11.20 57.46
C SER A 143 6.75 10.38 58.56
#